data_AF-A0A971NCG1-F1
#
_entry.id   AF-A0A971NCG1-F1
#
_cell.length_a   1.000
_cell.length_b   1.000
_cell.length_c   1.000
_cell.angle_alpha   90.00
_cell.angle_beta   90.00
_cell.angle_gamma   90.00
#
_symmetry.space_group_name_H-M   'P 1'
#
loop_
_entity.id
_entity.type
_entity.pdbx_description
1 polymer ?
#
loop_
_entity_poly.entity_id
_entity_poly.type
_entity_poly.pdbx_seq_one_letter_code
_entity_poly.pdbx_strand_id
1 'polypeptide(L)' 'RTRSNRIVIFDGPETIIGQLVPVKITRAKTFNLEGALGQEMKRYCKV' A
#
# COMPACT_ATOMS: atom_id res chain seq x y z
N ARG A 1 -9.39 0.70 1.62
CA ARG A 1 -9.95 2.04 1.35
C ARG A 1 -9.34 3.04 2.34
N THR A 2 -8.54 4.00 1.90
CA THR A 2 -8.07 5.10 2.78
C THR A 2 -9.24 6.02 3.09
N ARG A 3 -9.45 6.43 4.35
CA ARG A 3 -10.60 7.27 4.76
C ARG A 3 -10.73 8.58 3.95
N SER A 4 -9.62 9.11 3.45
CA SER A 4 -9.53 10.36 2.69
C SER A 4 -9.38 10.18 1.17
N ASN A 5 -9.48 8.94 0.67
CA ASN A 5 -9.36 8.60 -0.77
C ASN A 5 -8.10 9.18 -1.46
N ARG A 6 -6.96 9.26 -0.75
CA ARG A 6 -5.70 9.79 -1.30
C ARG A 6 -4.88 8.67 -1.94
N ILE A 7 -4.21 8.99 -3.05
CA ILE A 7 -3.26 8.09 -3.70
C ILE A 7 -2.07 7.84 -2.75
N VAL A 8 -1.67 6.58 -2.63
CA VAL A 8 -0.51 6.16 -1.84
C VAL A 8 0.60 5.77 -2.79
N ILE A 9 1.76 6.41 -2.67
CA ILE A 9 2.97 6.10 -3.42
C ILE A 9 3.88 5.26 -2.53
N PHE A 10 4.31 4.09 -3.01
CA PHE A 10 5.21 3.19 -2.31
C PHE A 10 6.00 2.35 -3.32
N ASP A 11 7.19 1.92 -2.93
CA ASP A 11 8.01 1.02 -3.74
C ASP A 11 7.70 -0.45 -3.40
N GLY A 12 7.77 -1.32 -4.41
CA GLY A 12 7.56 -2.75 -4.25
C GLY A 12 7.87 -3.56 -5.52
N PRO A 13 8.05 -4.88 -5.40
CA PRO A 13 8.31 -5.76 -6.55
C PRO A 13 7.08 -5.91 -7.44
N GLU A 14 7.28 -6.08 -8.76
CA GLU A 14 6.20 -6.23 -9.75
C GLU A 14 5.22 -7.36 -9.43
N THR A 15 5.67 -8.38 -8.70
CA THR A 15 4.86 -9.54 -8.29
C THR A 15 3.61 -9.17 -7.49
N ILE A 16 3.55 -7.98 -6.88
CA ILE A 16 2.41 -7.56 -6.04
C ILE A 16 1.35 -6.77 -6.80
N ILE A 17 1.57 -6.48 -8.09
CA ILE A 17 0.59 -5.77 -8.93
C ILE A 17 -0.71 -6.60 -8.96
N GLY A 18 -1.85 -5.94 -8.72
CA GLY A 18 -3.16 -6.59 -8.65
C GLY A 18 -3.47 -7.28 -7.32
N GLN A 19 -2.56 -7.24 -6.33
CA GLN A 19 -2.79 -7.80 -5.00
C GLN A 19 -3.17 -6.72 -3.98
N LEU A 20 -3.97 -7.09 -2.98
CA LEU A 20 -4.21 -6.26 -1.80
C LEU A 20 -3.01 -6.38 -0.86
N VAL A 21 -2.22 -5.32 -0.77
CA VAL A 21 -1.04 -5.28 0.08
C VAL A 21 -1.21 -4.30 1.25
N PRO A 22 -0.73 -4.65 2.46
CA PRO A 22 -0.67 -3.70 3.55
C PRO A 22 0.46 -2.69 3.29
N VAL A 23 0.14 -1.40 3.39
CA VAL A 23 1.09 -0.30 3.27
C VAL A 23 1.05 0.53 4.55
N LYS A 24 2.21 0.77 5.16
CA LYS A 24 2.36 1.68 6.29
C LYS A 24 2.68 3.07 5.76
N ILE A 25 1.83 4.04 6.07
CA ILE A 25 2.04 5.44 5.68
C ILE A 25 3.22 6.00 6.49
N THR A 26 4.19 6.58 5.80
CA THR A 26 5.39 7.20 6.38
C THR A 26 5.34 8.72 6.30
N ARG A 27 4.67 9.28 5.28
CA ARG A 27 4.53 10.72 5.10
C ARG A 27 3.18 11.10 4.50
N ALA A 28 2.59 12.18 5.01
CA ALA A 28 1.42 12.80 4.41
C ALA A 28 1.81 14.09 3.69
N LYS A 29 1.43 14.22 2.42
CA LYS A 29 1.57 15.44 1.62
C LYS A 29 0.18 16.00 1.28
N THR A 30 0.17 17.18 0.67
CA THR A 30 -1.06 17.89 0.28
C THR A 30 -1.97 17.04 -0.61
N PHE A 31 -1.39 16.35 -1.61
CA PHE A 31 -2.16 15.63 -2.63
C PHE A 31 -2.02 14.10 -2.58
N ASN A 32 -1.00 13.58 -1.91
CA ASN A 32 -0.74 12.14 -1.83
C ASN A 32 -0.21 11.73 -0.45
N LEU A 33 -0.13 10.42 -0.25
CA LEU A 33 0.54 9.80 0.88
C LEU A 33 1.73 9.02 0.35
N GLU A 34 2.79 8.95 1.14
CA GLU A 34 3.93 8.08 0.89
C GLU A 34 3.93 6.98 1.95
N GLY A 35 4.32 5.77 1.55
CA GLY A 35 4.37 4.63 2.44
C GLY A 35 5.40 3.60 2.05
N ALA A 36 5.58 2.63 2.92
CA ALA A 36 6.39 1.46 2.70
C ALA A 36 5.54 0.20 2.88
N LEU A 37 5.87 -0.87 2.16
CA LEU A 37 5.22 -2.17 2.33
C LEU A 37 5.33 -2.62 3.79
N GLY A 38 4.21 -3.08 4.34
CA GLY A 38 4.18 -3.69 5.66
C GLY A 38 4.93 -5.03 5.65
N GLN A 39 5.61 -5.35 6.75
CA GLN A 39 6.37 -6.60 6.90
C GLN A 39 5.52 -7.88 6.79
N GLU A 40 4.20 -7.79 6.90
CA GLU A 40 3.30 -8.93 6.74
C GLU A 40 2.74 -9.01 5.32
N MET A 41 3.50 -9.60 4.40
CA MET A 41 2.93 -10.11 3.14
C MET A 41 2.15 -11.40 3.43
N LYS A 42 1.07 -11.31 4.22
CA LYS A 42 0.12 -12.42 4.35
C LYS A 42 -0.49 -12.64 2.98
N ARG A 43 -0.20 -13.79 2.39
CA ARG A 43 -0.71 -14.20 1.09
C ARG A 43 -2.23 -14.32 1.19
N TYR A 44 -2.94 -13.23 0.92
CA TYR A 44 -4.40 -13.22 0.80
C TYR A 44 -4.77 -13.84 -0.56
N CYS A 45 -4.51 -15.13 -0.72
CA CYS A 45 -5.15 -15.96 -1.73
C CYS A 45 -6.41 -16.51 -1.07
N LYS A 46 -7.54 -15.81 -1.23
CA LYS A 46 -8.84 -16.35 -0.84
C LYS A 46 -9.34 -17.14 -2.05
N VAL A 47 -9.23 -18.46 -1.96
CA VAL A 47 -9.97 -19.43 -2.79
C VAL A 47 -11.47 -19.16 -2.69
#